data_AF-A0AAW1SMF5-F1
#
_entry.id   AF-A0AAW1SMF5-F1
#
_cell.length_a   1.000
_cell.length_b   1.000
_cell.length_c   1.000
_cell.angle_alpha   90.00
_cell.angle_beta   90.00
_cell.angle_gamma   90.00
#
_symmetry.space_group_name_H-M   'P 1'
#
loop_
_entity.id
_entity.type
_entity.pdbx_description
1 polymer ?
#
loop_
_entity_poly.entity_id
_entity_poly.type
_entity_poly.pdbx_seq_one_letter_code
_entity_poly.pdbx_strand_id
1 'polypeptide(L)'
;VDSSGSGNLDSQDPFAAGDPGPDSPSQVITVASPITCVTADFAMQNVLLQMGLQLQAPNGLRLKRVSRFVQRCSACFFVVKEGSGIFCPRCGNAALQKVEVTVGSNGEEICGVQKKHVLRGTRYSLPKPKGGKKSKDPILREDMMLQRQQRKPRKVEEEGADPLEQVALRASESASDQAMAARLPIGRRNPNERRNVRTNRRKR
;
A
#
# COMPACT_ATOMS: atom_id res chain seq x y z
N VAL A 1 -75.33 -29.99 -45.02
CA VAL A 1 -74.52 -28.77 -44.83
C VAL A 1 -73.07 -29.18 -45.00
N ASP A 2 -72.69 -29.60 -46.21
CA ASP A 2 -72.34 -28.82 -47.40
C ASP A 2 -70.91 -28.27 -47.37
N SER A 3 -70.28 -28.39 -48.54
CA SER A 3 -69.20 -27.54 -49.06
C SER A 3 -67.74 -27.86 -48.72
N SER A 4 -67.12 -28.48 -49.72
CA SER A 4 -65.70 -28.43 -50.14
C SER A 4 -65.18 -27.01 -50.44
N GLY A 5 -63.86 -26.81 -50.31
CA GLY A 5 -63.09 -25.72 -50.95
C GLY A 5 -61.68 -25.62 -50.34
N SER A 6 -60.61 -26.14 -50.95
CA SER A 6 -59.78 -25.59 -52.04
C SER A 6 -59.05 -24.29 -51.70
N GLY A 7 -57.71 -24.32 -51.72
CA GLY A 7 -56.87 -23.11 -51.77
C GLY A 7 -55.44 -23.33 -51.27
N ASN A 8 -54.54 -23.66 -52.20
CA ASN A 8 -53.09 -23.55 -52.04
C ASN A 8 -52.68 -22.29 -52.81
N LEU A 9 -51.91 -21.37 -52.23
CA LEU A 9 -51.14 -20.35 -52.96
C LEU A 9 -50.13 -19.64 -52.04
N ASP A 10 -48.91 -19.59 -52.57
CA ASP A 10 -47.68 -18.93 -52.14
C ASP A 10 -47.78 -17.61 -51.36
N SER A 11 -46.89 -17.47 -50.38
CA SER A 11 -45.98 -16.32 -50.28
C SER A 11 -44.79 -16.68 -49.39
N GLN A 12 -43.61 -16.76 -50.00
CA GLN A 12 -42.30 -16.69 -49.34
C GLN A 12 -42.04 -15.26 -48.87
N ASP A 13 -41.21 -15.12 -47.81
CA ASP A 13 -40.26 -14.02 -47.50
C ASP A 13 -40.25 -13.59 -45.99
N PRO A 14 -39.14 -13.05 -45.45
CA PRO A 14 -38.11 -13.86 -44.79
C PRO A 14 -37.64 -13.26 -43.44
N PHE A 15 -36.72 -13.95 -42.75
CA PHE A 15 -35.73 -13.38 -41.81
C PHE A 15 -36.17 -12.31 -40.80
N ALA A 16 -36.44 -12.74 -39.56
CA ALA A 16 -36.27 -11.90 -38.38
C ALA A 16 -35.43 -12.63 -37.33
N ALA A 17 -34.15 -12.83 -37.65
CA ALA A 17 -33.14 -13.06 -36.62
C ALA A 17 -32.91 -11.71 -35.94
N GLY A 18 -33.37 -11.57 -34.70
CA GLY A 18 -33.06 -10.40 -33.88
C GLY A 18 -31.58 -10.37 -33.57
N ASP A 19 -30.88 -9.37 -34.09
CA ASP A 19 -29.52 -9.00 -33.69
C ASP A 19 -29.49 -8.65 -32.19
N PRO A 20 -28.66 -9.31 -31.36
CA PRO A 20 -28.18 -8.70 -30.13
C PRO A 20 -27.07 -7.69 -30.49
N GLY A 21 -27.33 -6.42 -30.19
CA GLY A 21 -26.41 -5.31 -30.43
C GLY A 21 -25.01 -5.49 -29.80
N PRO A 22 -23.98 -4.83 -30.35
CA PRO A 22 -22.61 -4.96 -29.88
C PRO A 22 -22.30 -3.91 -28.79
N ASP A 23 -22.88 -4.08 -27.62
CA ASP A 23 -22.49 -3.36 -26.40
C ASP A 23 -21.86 -4.35 -25.41
N SER A 24 -20.87 -5.10 -25.92
CA SER A 24 -19.93 -5.85 -25.10
C SER A 24 -18.75 -4.94 -24.70
N PRO A 25 -18.31 -4.94 -23.43
CA PRO A 25 -17.11 -4.20 -23.04
C PRO A 25 -15.92 -4.82 -23.77
N SER A 26 -15.43 -4.12 -24.80
CA SER A 26 -14.11 -4.26 -25.43
C SER A 26 -13.42 -5.58 -25.05
N GLN A 27 -13.75 -6.66 -25.76
CA GLN A 27 -13.04 -7.92 -25.59
C GLN A 27 -11.58 -7.68 -25.97
N VAL A 28 -10.75 -7.42 -24.96
CA VAL A 28 -9.30 -7.43 -25.09
C VAL A 28 -8.95 -8.80 -25.62
N ILE A 29 -8.51 -8.85 -26.87
CA ILE A 29 -8.00 -10.06 -27.53
C ILE A 29 -6.90 -10.60 -26.62
N THR A 30 -7.20 -11.63 -25.83
CA THR A 30 -6.17 -12.38 -25.13
C THR A 30 -5.51 -13.25 -26.16
N VAL A 31 -4.55 -12.67 -26.89
CA VAL A 31 -3.56 -13.46 -27.62
C VAL A 31 -2.92 -14.35 -26.56
N ALA A 32 -3.21 -15.64 -26.59
CA ALA A 32 -2.65 -16.60 -25.67
C ALA A 32 -1.17 -16.75 -26.01
N SER A 33 -0.34 -15.84 -25.49
CA SER A 33 1.11 -15.93 -25.64
C SER A 33 1.57 -17.27 -25.06
N PRO A 34 2.32 -18.09 -25.81
CA PRO A 34 2.81 -19.38 -25.31
C PRO A 34 3.85 -19.23 -24.19
N ILE A 35 4.36 -18.01 -24.01
CA ILE A 35 5.42 -17.67 -23.07
C ILE A 35 4.80 -17.04 -21.82
N THR A 36 5.22 -17.56 -20.66
CA THR A 36 4.94 -16.99 -19.36
C THR A 36 6.26 -16.62 -18.69
N CYS A 37 6.32 -15.42 -18.12
CA CYS A 37 7.49 -14.94 -17.39
C CYS A 37 7.22 -14.94 -15.89
N VAL A 38 8.23 -15.33 -15.09
CA VAL A 38 8.21 -15.26 -13.63
C VAL A 38 9.33 -14.33 -13.19
N THR A 39 8.98 -13.22 -12.54
CA THR A 39 9.94 -12.22 -12.05
C THR A 39 9.49 -11.67 -10.70
N ALA A 40 10.43 -11.23 -9.87
CA ALA A 40 10.15 -10.60 -8.58
C ALA A 40 10.32 -9.06 -8.59
N ASP A 41 10.86 -8.49 -9.66
CA ASP A 41 11.08 -7.06 -9.81
C ASP A 41 9.84 -6.35 -10.36
N PHE A 42 9.36 -5.34 -9.62
CA PHE A 42 8.21 -4.52 -9.99
C PHE A 42 8.40 -3.80 -11.34
N ALA A 43 9.62 -3.34 -11.65
CA ALA A 43 9.89 -2.61 -12.89
C ALA A 43 9.69 -3.52 -14.11
N MET A 44 10.29 -4.72 -14.08
CA MET A 44 10.10 -5.72 -15.13
C MET A 44 8.64 -6.15 -15.24
N GLN A 45 7.95 -6.37 -14.12
CA GLN A 45 6.54 -6.77 -14.12
C GLN A 45 5.63 -5.74 -14.81
N ASN A 46 5.87 -4.45 -14.60
CA ASN A 46 5.08 -3.40 -15.23
C ASN A 46 5.28 -3.36 -16.75
N VAL A 47 6.54 -3.45 -17.21
CA VAL A 47 6.85 -3.44 -18.64
C VAL A 47 6.26 -4.68 -19.32
N LEU A 48 6.39 -5.87 -18.72
CA LEU A 48 5.80 -7.11 -19.24
C LEU A 48 4.26 -7.03 -19.36
N LEU A 49 3.60 -6.43 -18.37
CA LEU A 49 2.15 -6.21 -18.41
C LEU A 49 1.73 -5.20 -19.48
N GLN A 50 2.50 -4.12 -19.67
CA GLN A 50 2.23 -3.12 -20.73
C GLN A 50 2.44 -3.70 -22.13
N MET A 51 3.40 -4.61 -22.30
CA MET A 51 3.60 -5.36 -23.55
C MET A 51 2.54 -6.46 -23.78
N GLY A 52 1.64 -6.70 -22.83
CA GLY A 52 0.59 -7.72 -22.95
C GLY A 52 1.08 -9.16 -22.76
N LEU A 53 2.25 -9.37 -22.16
CA LEU A 53 2.80 -10.70 -21.89
C LEU A 53 2.18 -11.32 -20.62
N GLN A 54 2.15 -12.65 -20.59
CA GLN A 54 1.67 -13.38 -19.42
C GLN A 54 2.72 -13.40 -18.31
N LEU A 55 2.35 -12.88 -17.15
CA LEU A 55 3.18 -12.87 -15.96
C LEU A 55 2.59 -13.79 -14.88
N GLN A 56 3.43 -14.66 -14.30
CA GLN A 56 3.05 -15.53 -13.18
C GLN A 56 3.86 -15.21 -11.93
N ALA A 57 3.19 -15.34 -10.79
CA ALA A 57 3.80 -15.37 -9.48
C ALA A 57 4.65 -16.65 -9.33
N PRO A 58 5.65 -16.69 -8.43
CA PRO A 58 6.38 -17.92 -8.11
C PRO A 58 5.47 -19.07 -7.63
N ASN A 59 4.27 -18.74 -7.18
CA ASN A 59 3.20 -19.62 -6.73
C ASN A 59 2.21 -20.02 -7.87
N GLY A 60 2.54 -19.74 -9.14
CA GLY A 60 1.77 -20.18 -10.32
C GLY A 60 0.52 -19.35 -10.64
N LEU A 61 0.24 -18.30 -9.87
CA LEU A 61 -0.90 -17.41 -10.09
C LEU A 61 -0.60 -16.38 -11.19
N ARG A 62 -1.53 -16.16 -12.12
CA ARG A 62 -1.39 -15.14 -13.15
C ARG A 62 -1.61 -13.73 -12.58
N LEU A 63 -0.63 -12.85 -12.75
CA LEU A 63 -0.72 -11.44 -12.36
C LEU A 63 -1.46 -10.65 -13.45
N LYS A 64 -2.51 -9.91 -13.04
CA LYS A 64 -3.28 -9.02 -13.92
C LYS A 64 -2.94 -7.55 -13.75
N ARG A 65 -2.56 -7.17 -12.52
CA ARG A 65 -2.21 -5.80 -12.12
C ARG A 65 -1.08 -5.90 -11.12
N VAL A 66 -0.14 -4.98 -11.23
CA VAL A 66 0.96 -4.84 -10.27
C VAL A 66 0.86 -3.44 -9.69
N SER A 67 1.03 -3.34 -8.38
CA SER A 67 1.04 -2.08 -7.66
C SER A 67 2.22 -2.02 -6.69
N ARG A 68 2.70 -0.80 -6.46
CA ARG A 68 3.73 -0.53 -5.45
C ARG A 68 3.16 0.37 -4.38
N PHE A 69 3.84 0.45 -3.24
CA PHE A 69 3.46 1.37 -2.19
C PHE A 69 4.44 2.54 -2.12
N VAL A 70 3.89 3.74 -2.03
CA VAL A 70 4.63 4.99 -1.79
C VAL A 70 4.08 5.67 -0.55
N GLN A 71 4.79 6.68 -0.05
CA GLN A 71 4.27 7.53 1.03
C GLN A 71 3.74 8.84 0.45
N ARG A 72 2.50 9.19 0.79
CA ARG A 72 1.87 10.46 0.40
C ARG A 72 1.48 11.25 1.64
N CYS A 73 1.83 12.52 1.69
CA CYS A 73 1.46 13.40 2.80
C CYS A 73 -0.04 13.73 2.74
N SER A 74 -0.75 13.70 3.86
CA SER A 74 -2.15 14.14 3.94
C SER A 74 -2.33 15.66 3.98
N ALA A 75 -1.28 16.42 4.32
CA ALA A 75 -1.34 17.88 4.46
C ALA A 75 -0.91 18.62 3.18
N CYS A 76 0.28 18.31 2.65
CA CYS A 76 0.83 19.01 1.47
C CYS A 76 0.70 18.21 0.17
N PHE A 77 0.07 17.02 0.21
CA PHE A 77 -0.13 16.09 -0.91
C PHE A 77 1.13 15.62 -1.65
N PHE A 78 2.31 15.94 -1.13
CA PHE A 78 3.58 15.50 -1.71
C PHE A 78 3.71 13.97 -1.65
N VAL A 79 4.14 13.38 -2.77
CA VAL A 79 4.40 11.96 -2.91
C VAL A 79 5.90 11.72 -2.79
N VAL A 80 6.29 10.89 -1.83
CA VAL A 80 7.66 10.45 -1.59
C VAL A 80 7.79 9.03 -2.15
N LYS A 81 8.56 8.88 -3.23
CA LYS A 81 8.77 7.60 -3.93
C LYS A 81 9.74 6.69 -3.16
N GLU A 82 10.80 7.26 -2.62
CA GLU A 82 11.82 6.58 -1.83
C GLU A 82 11.81 7.17 -0.43
N GLY A 83 11.15 6.50 0.50
CA GLY A 83 11.05 7.00 1.87
C GLY A 83 10.46 5.95 2.81
N SER A 84 11.29 5.47 3.73
CA SER A 84 10.85 4.84 4.98
C SER A 84 10.66 5.87 6.10
N GLY A 85 10.54 7.15 5.74
CA GLY A 85 10.44 8.27 6.65
C GLY A 85 9.11 8.32 7.38
N ILE A 86 9.12 8.94 8.55
CA ILE A 86 7.91 9.22 9.34
C ILE A 86 7.44 10.66 9.09
N PHE A 87 8.39 11.57 8.87
CA PHE A 87 8.15 12.99 8.62
C PHE A 87 8.22 13.29 7.12
N CYS A 88 7.35 14.20 6.66
CA CYS A 88 7.36 14.64 5.28
C CYS A 88 8.51 15.63 5.02
N PRO A 89 9.35 15.41 4.00
CA PRO A 89 10.50 16.29 3.72
C PRO A 89 10.10 17.70 3.25
N ARG A 90 8.86 17.88 2.78
CA ARG A 90 8.38 19.19 2.30
C ARG A 90 7.80 20.05 3.42
N CYS A 91 7.02 19.46 4.33
CA CYS A 91 6.28 20.22 5.35
C CYS A 91 6.69 19.90 6.79
N GLY A 92 7.58 18.94 7.02
CA GLY A 92 8.07 18.54 8.34
C GLY A 92 7.05 17.82 9.23
N ASN A 93 5.78 17.70 8.81
CA ASN A 93 4.74 17.04 9.59
C ASN A 93 4.82 15.51 9.46
N ALA A 94 4.54 14.81 10.57
CA ALA A 94 4.38 13.35 10.60
C ALA A 94 3.02 12.91 10.05
N ALA A 95 2.75 13.26 8.79
CA ALA A 95 1.45 13.10 8.13
C ALA A 95 1.56 12.19 6.88
N LEU A 96 2.62 11.39 6.80
CA LEU A 96 2.83 10.46 5.69
C LEU A 96 1.94 9.23 5.85
N GLN A 97 1.21 8.91 4.79
CA GLN A 97 0.38 7.70 4.71
C GLN A 97 0.90 6.80 3.59
N LYS A 98 0.93 5.49 3.85
CA LYS A 98 1.22 4.48 2.84
C LYS A 98 0.04 4.39 1.88
N VAL A 99 0.28 4.66 0.59
CA VAL A 99 -0.73 4.65 -0.47
C VAL A 99 -0.24 3.74 -1.60
N GLU A 100 -1.16 3.01 -2.20
CA GLU A 100 -0.91 2.17 -3.36
C GLU A 100 -0.77 3.01 -4.63
N VAL A 101 0.16 2.68 -5.51
CA VAL A 101 0.35 3.30 -6.81
C VAL A 101 0.26 2.21 -7.87
N THR A 102 -0.60 2.45 -8.85
CA THR A 102 -0.84 1.58 -9.99
C THR A 102 -0.45 2.32 -11.25
N VAL A 103 0.18 1.63 -12.20
CA VAL A 103 0.51 2.20 -13.51
C VAL A 103 -0.63 1.90 -14.48
N GLY A 104 -1.15 2.94 -15.14
CA GLY A 104 -2.20 2.81 -16.16
C GLY A 104 -1.66 2.26 -17.49
N SER A 105 -2.57 2.01 -18.43
CA SER A 105 -2.23 1.54 -19.79
C SER A 105 -1.30 2.50 -20.55
N ASN A 106 -1.45 3.80 -20.29
CA ASN A 106 -0.69 4.86 -20.95
C ASN A 106 0.65 5.17 -20.24
N GLY A 107 1.02 4.38 -19.22
CA GLY A 107 2.20 4.62 -18.39
C GLY A 107 2.01 5.67 -17.28
N GLU A 108 0.81 6.23 -17.12
CA GLU A 108 0.50 7.20 -16.06
C GLU A 108 0.49 6.54 -14.68
N GLU A 109 1.17 7.16 -13.69
CA GLU A 109 1.17 6.69 -12.30
C GLU A 109 -0.08 7.20 -11.56
N ILE A 110 -1.03 6.31 -11.31
CA ILE A 110 -2.25 6.60 -10.57
C ILE A 110 -2.02 6.29 -9.10
N CYS A 111 -2.00 7.35 -8.28
CA CYS A 111 -1.98 7.21 -6.83
C CYS A 111 -3.36 6.85 -6.30
N GLY A 112 -3.44 5.78 -5.52
CA GLY A 112 -4.65 5.31 -4.87
C GLY A 112 -5.22 6.29 -3.84
N VAL A 113 -6.41 5.94 -3.35
CA VAL A 113 -7.17 6.76 -2.39
C VAL A 113 -6.51 6.70 -1.01
N GLN A 114 -6.38 7.86 -0.38
CA GLN A 114 -5.89 7.98 0.99
C GLN A 114 -6.96 7.62 2.01
N LYS A 115 -6.53 7.08 3.17
CA LYS A 115 -7.42 6.89 4.30
C LYS A 115 -7.87 8.26 4.84
N LYS A 116 -9.17 8.39 5.13
CA LYS A 116 -9.73 9.61 5.73
C LYS A 116 -8.94 10.01 6.98
N HIS A 117 -8.46 11.25 7.01
CA HIS A 117 -7.67 11.76 8.12
C HIS A 117 -8.55 11.96 9.37
N VAL A 118 -8.17 11.32 10.47
CA VAL A 118 -8.89 11.39 11.75
C VAL A 118 -8.14 12.33 12.69
N LEU A 119 -8.76 13.44 13.06
CA LEU A 119 -8.19 14.44 13.97
C LEU A 119 -8.28 14.04 15.46
N ARG A 120 -8.91 12.91 15.77
CA ARG A 120 -9.04 12.45 17.16
C ARG A 120 -7.68 11.99 17.69
N GLY A 121 -7.30 12.51 18.86
CA GLY A 121 -6.05 12.15 19.53
C GLY A 121 -4.80 12.88 19.04
N THR A 122 -4.91 13.82 18.10
CA THR A 122 -3.78 14.64 17.66
C THR A 122 -3.49 15.81 18.61
N ARG A 123 -4.52 16.35 19.27
CA ARG A 123 -4.39 17.43 20.26
C ARG A 123 -4.39 16.86 21.68
N TYR A 124 -3.27 16.99 22.39
CA TYR A 124 -3.11 16.61 23.78
C TYR A 124 -2.01 17.44 24.45
N SER A 125 -1.96 17.48 25.77
CA SER A 125 -0.94 18.21 26.52
C SER A 125 0.40 17.50 26.43
N LEU A 126 1.42 18.20 25.93
CA LEU A 126 2.79 17.68 25.90
C LEU A 126 3.47 17.86 27.26
N PRO A 127 4.34 16.91 27.68
CA PRO A 127 5.17 17.11 28.86
C PRO A 127 6.13 18.28 28.64
N LYS A 128 6.50 18.97 29.72
CA LYS A 128 7.54 20.00 29.67
C LYS A 128 8.84 19.38 29.14
N PRO A 129 9.58 20.07 28.24
CA PRO A 129 10.83 19.55 27.71
C PRO A 129 11.85 19.33 28.84
N LYS A 130 12.52 18.19 28.84
CA LYS A 130 13.52 17.84 29.86
C LYS A 130 14.85 17.54 29.18
N GLY A 131 15.90 18.23 29.62
CA GLY A 131 17.26 17.94 29.18
C GLY A 131 17.82 16.62 29.75
N GLY A 132 19.02 16.27 29.30
CA GLY A 132 19.81 15.17 29.86
C GLY A 132 19.82 13.89 29.03
N LYS A 133 20.76 12.99 29.32
CA LYS A 133 21.00 11.75 28.54
C LYS A 133 19.82 10.77 28.58
N LYS A 134 18.99 10.81 29.64
CA LYS A 134 17.86 9.89 29.88
C LYS A 134 16.48 10.51 29.59
N SER A 135 16.42 11.66 28.92
CA SER A 135 15.14 12.31 28.54
C SER A 135 14.32 11.40 27.63
N LYS A 136 13.03 11.22 27.93
CA LYS A 136 12.07 10.45 27.11
C LYS A 136 11.07 11.37 26.41
N ASP A 137 11.55 12.52 25.93
CA ASP A 137 10.68 13.49 25.27
C ASP A 137 10.20 12.95 23.92
N PRO A 138 8.96 13.24 23.52
CA PRO A 138 8.39 12.80 22.25
C PRO A 138 9.14 13.43 21.07
N ILE A 139 9.22 12.69 19.97
CA ILE A 139 9.88 13.15 18.73
C ILE A 139 8.86 13.91 17.89
N LEU A 140 9.00 15.24 17.80
CA LEU A 140 8.04 16.08 17.08
C LEU A 140 8.48 16.45 15.65
N ARG A 141 9.78 16.35 15.35
CA ARG A 141 10.39 16.70 14.07
C ARG A 141 11.47 15.69 13.68
N GLU A 142 11.85 15.70 12.41
CA GLU A 142 12.91 14.83 11.86
C GLU A 142 14.28 15.06 12.52
N ASP A 143 14.69 16.30 12.71
CA ASP A 143 16.00 16.64 13.30
C ASP A 143 16.18 16.05 14.71
N MET A 144 15.10 16.04 15.50
CA MET A 144 15.09 15.44 16.84
C MET A 144 15.32 13.93 16.80
N MET A 145 14.95 13.28 15.69
CA MET A 145 15.16 11.86 15.45
C MET A 145 16.64 11.59 15.13
N LEU A 146 17.21 12.36 14.20
CA LEU A 146 18.60 12.25 13.75
C LEU A 146 19.60 12.47 14.90
N GLN A 147 19.42 13.52 15.71
CA GLN A 147 20.28 13.82 16.87
C GLN A 147 20.33 12.69 17.90
N ARG A 148 19.27 11.88 18.00
CA ARG A 148 19.20 10.74 18.92
C ARG A 148 19.79 9.47 18.33
N GLN A 149 19.63 9.24 17.02
CA GLN A 149 20.24 8.11 16.31
C GLN A 149 21.76 8.20 16.31
N GLN A 150 22.31 9.40 16.09
CA GLN A 150 23.77 9.65 16.05
C GLN A 150 24.50 9.39 17.37
N ARG A 151 23.78 9.19 18.49
CA ARG A 151 24.38 8.95 19.82
C ARG A 151 24.84 7.50 20.07
N LYS A 152 24.76 6.62 19.08
CA LYS A 152 25.33 5.26 19.15
C LYS A 152 26.44 5.06 18.11
N PRO A 153 27.71 5.32 18.43
CA PRO A 153 28.77 4.53 17.83
C PRO A 153 28.79 3.19 18.55
N ARG A 154 28.19 2.15 17.96
CA ARG A 154 28.65 0.80 18.27
C ARG A 154 29.92 0.62 17.43
N LYS A 155 31.07 0.43 18.08
CA LYS A 155 32.23 -0.15 17.40
C LYS A 155 31.76 -1.50 16.87
N VAL A 156 31.59 -1.60 15.57
CA VAL A 156 31.49 -2.89 14.89
C VAL A 156 32.94 -3.27 14.64
N GLU A 157 33.45 -4.21 15.41
CA GLU A 157 34.72 -4.85 15.08
C GLU A 157 34.42 -5.77 13.88
N GLU A 158 34.77 -5.30 12.68
CA GLU A 158 34.63 -6.02 11.41
C GLU A 158 35.70 -7.11 11.31
N GLU A 159 35.56 -8.21 12.03
CA GLU A 159 36.38 -9.40 11.81
C GLU A 159 35.45 -10.61 11.78
N GLY A 160 34.99 -10.99 10.57
CA GLY A 160 34.46 -12.33 10.31
C GLY A 160 32.99 -12.65 10.67
N ALA A 161 32.06 -11.68 10.60
CA ALA A 161 30.66 -11.96 10.95
C ALA A 161 29.94 -12.85 9.91
N ASP A 162 29.45 -14.01 10.38
CA ASP A 162 28.64 -14.96 9.62
C ASP A 162 27.43 -14.28 8.93
N PRO A 163 26.99 -14.73 7.73
CA PRO A 163 25.84 -14.14 7.04
C PRO A 163 24.55 -14.11 7.87
N LEU A 164 24.40 -15.03 8.82
CA LEU A 164 23.26 -15.09 9.76
C LEU A 164 23.34 -14.00 10.83
N GLU A 165 24.55 -13.62 11.25
CA GLU A 165 24.79 -12.59 12.26
C GLU A 165 24.48 -11.20 11.70
N GLN A 166 24.76 -10.97 10.41
CA GLN A 166 24.33 -9.75 9.70
C GLN A 166 22.80 -9.60 9.66
N VAL A 167 22.05 -10.71 9.53
CA VAL A 167 20.58 -10.70 9.58
C VAL A 167 20.08 -10.40 10.99
N ALA A 168 20.74 -10.94 12.02
CA ALA A 168 20.44 -10.63 13.42
C ALA A 168 20.74 -9.16 13.77
N LEU A 169 21.82 -8.59 13.22
CA LEU A 169 22.14 -7.18 13.36
C LEU A 169 21.07 -6.29 12.72
N ARG A 170 20.64 -6.59 11.49
CA ARG A 170 19.50 -5.89 10.82
C ARG A 170 18.19 -6.02 11.59
N ALA A 171 17.93 -7.18 12.19
CA ALA A 171 16.80 -7.36 13.09
C ALA A 171 16.92 -6.47 14.34
N SER A 172 18.12 -6.32 14.90
CA SER A 172 18.39 -5.44 16.04
C SER A 172 18.26 -3.95 15.69
N GLU A 173 18.62 -3.55 14.47
CA GLU A 173 18.40 -2.21 13.93
C GLU A 173 16.90 -1.94 13.82
N SER A 174 16.13 -2.89 13.29
CA SER A 174 14.66 -2.79 13.21
C SER A 174 14.02 -2.67 14.59
N ALA A 175 14.59 -3.29 15.63
CA ALA A 175 14.12 -3.14 17.02
C ALA A 175 14.44 -1.75 17.58
N SER A 176 15.56 -1.15 17.18
CA SER A 176 15.91 0.22 17.54
C SER A 176 15.01 1.26 16.86
N ASP A 177 14.62 1.01 15.61
CA ASP A 177 13.63 1.79 14.88
C ASP A 177 12.23 1.66 15.48
N GLN A 178 11.85 0.45 15.91
CA GLN A 178 10.61 0.24 16.67
C GLN A 178 10.61 1.01 18.00
N ALA A 179 11.75 1.06 18.71
CA ALA A 179 11.88 1.83 19.94
C ALA A 179 11.83 3.35 19.70
N MET A 180 12.27 3.82 18.54
CA MET A 180 12.13 5.22 18.10
C MET A 180 10.71 5.54 17.66
N ALA A 181 10.06 4.64 16.93
CA ALA A 181 8.65 4.75 16.54
C ALA A 181 7.71 4.82 17.76
N ALA A 182 8.04 4.09 18.84
CA ALA A 182 7.30 4.15 20.10
C ALA A 182 7.36 5.52 20.81
N ARG A 183 8.31 6.39 20.43
CA ARG A 183 8.48 7.74 20.99
C ARG A 183 7.87 8.83 20.12
N LEU A 184 7.29 8.47 18.98
CA LEU A 184 6.52 9.41 18.21
C LEU A 184 5.24 9.76 18.97
N PRO A 185 4.76 11.01 18.84
CA PRO A 185 3.48 11.45 19.37
C PRO A 185 2.30 10.64 18.80
N ILE A 186 2.51 10.01 17.64
CA ILE A 186 1.59 9.11 16.97
C ILE A 186 1.78 7.71 17.56
N GLY A 187 1.46 7.57 18.84
CA GLY A 187 1.51 6.28 19.53
C GLY A 187 0.44 5.31 19.03
N ARG A 188 0.53 4.04 19.44
CA ARG A 188 -0.44 2.98 19.09
C ARG A 188 -1.87 3.24 19.60
N ARG A 189 -2.06 4.19 20.52
CA ARG A 189 -3.35 4.53 21.12
C ARG A 189 -3.50 6.03 21.25
N ASN A 190 -4.75 6.50 21.20
CA ASN A 190 -5.09 7.89 21.43
C ASN A 190 -4.73 8.28 22.88
N PRO A 191 -3.86 9.29 23.11
CA PRO A 191 -3.46 9.73 24.45
C PRO A 191 -4.63 10.20 25.33
N ASN A 192 -5.71 10.68 24.71
CA ASN A 192 -6.90 11.17 25.39
C ASN A 192 -7.91 10.05 25.72
N GLU A 193 -7.65 8.81 25.28
CA GLU A 193 -8.54 7.69 25.52
C GLU A 193 -8.44 7.19 26.97
N ARG A 194 -9.59 6.92 27.60
CA ARG A 194 -9.61 6.41 28.98
C ARG A 194 -8.93 5.05 29.02
N ARG A 195 -7.85 4.95 29.79
CA ARG A 195 -7.17 3.68 30.00
C ARG A 195 -7.99 2.81 30.94
N ASN A 196 -8.38 1.62 30.49
CA ASN A 196 -8.99 0.62 31.35
C ASN A 196 -7.97 0.19 32.42
N VAL A 197 -8.14 0.70 33.63
CA VAL A 197 -7.39 0.24 34.80
C VAL A 197 -8.05 -1.05 35.25
N ARG A 198 -7.27 -2.13 35.41
CA ARG A 198 -7.75 -3.34 36.09
C ARG A 198 -8.09 -2.95 37.52
N THR A 199 -9.35 -2.66 37.79
CA THR A 199 -9.84 -2.55 39.16
C THR A 199 -9.88 -3.98 39.72
N ASN A 200 -9.19 -4.24 40.82
CA ASN A 200 -9.33 -5.46 41.61
C ASN A 200 -10.70 -5.50 42.31
N ARG A 201 -11.79 -5.33 41.55
CA ARG A 201 -13.15 -5.47 42.05
C ARG A 201 -13.40 -6.97 42.15
N ARG A 202 -12.99 -7.57 43.27
CA ARG A 202 -13.42 -8.90 43.68
C ARG A 202 -14.94 -8.90 43.59
N LYS A 203 -15.51 -9.69 42.67
CA LYS A 203 -16.95 -10.00 42.67
C LYS A 203 -17.23 -10.60 44.05
N ARG A 204 -18.09 -9.93 44.79
CA ARG A 204 -18.57 -10.36 46.10
C ARG A 204 -19.82 -11.20 45.88
#